data_AF-A0AA37HLL9-F1
#
_entry.id   AF-A0AA37HLL9-F1
#
_cell.length_a   1.000
_cell.length_b   1.000
_cell.length_c   1.000
_cell.angle_alpha   90.00
_cell.angle_beta   90.00
_cell.angle_gamma   90.00
#
_symmetry.space_group_name_H-M   'P 1'
#
loop_
_entity.id
_entity.type
_entity.pdbx_description
1 polymer ?
#
loop_
_entity_poly.entity_id
_entity_poly.type
_entity_poly.pdbx_seq_one_letter_code
_entity_poly.pdbx_strand_id
1 'polypeptide(L)'
;MSRDYEARIARLEHRLANLNPVGRVIERDHEKGIRVNLGTDDKPFPSPWIQPGDRTGATRYLPEVGEQVMVLSHGGDWSQATLLPLTHSNAKPNPAEDKDETVHHNRDGERKSVRRGHARHQAKNKISQGAGDGGKKGEGSGKSGANLSHEINRQLQGIRANLTQLENNVAGVFEAASKMREIAEGRIPELKAIKAILDGKPESLEKAAKMALGNLEGYVAKSMQQMLGKLTNGFMNNVLGMVQGFVQAQIGGILGQIADLADLHGIADAIADPLGAAEGLIADAASGAAHNLLGSHLGTIEAAFAGTPGEAAFAALRGELGGILNGALDVAANLGGMLDAQQNLVKGMSKSLRLGGYEGED
;
A
#
# COMPACT_ATOMS: atom_id res chain seq x y z
N MET A 1 12.07 43.47 16.96
CA MET A 1 11.14 42.36 16.67
C MET A 1 11.13 41.98 15.18
N SER A 2 11.18 42.90 14.19
CA SER A 2 11.04 42.51 12.76
C SER A 2 12.17 41.61 12.20
N ARG A 3 13.43 41.81 12.61
CA ARG A 3 14.57 41.00 12.09
C ARG A 3 14.46 39.50 12.39
N ASP A 4 13.86 39.10 13.51
CA ASP A 4 13.69 37.68 13.84
C ASP A 4 12.57 37.04 13.00
N TYR A 5 11.50 37.78 12.74
CA TYR A 5 10.44 37.35 11.82
C TYR A 5 10.95 37.21 10.39
N GLU A 6 11.72 38.19 9.90
CA GLU A 6 12.36 38.12 8.57
C GLU A 6 13.27 36.89 8.46
N ALA A 7 14.09 36.62 9.48
CA ALA A 7 14.95 35.44 9.51
C ALA A 7 14.14 34.13 9.57
N ARG A 8 13.02 34.11 10.28
CA ARG A 8 12.13 32.93 10.35
C ARG A 8 11.42 32.68 9.03
N ILE A 9 10.94 33.71 8.36
CA ILE A 9 10.31 33.62 7.04
C ILE A 9 11.33 33.10 6.03
N ALA A 10 12.53 33.68 5.96
CA ALA A 10 13.58 33.24 5.05
C ALA A 10 13.96 31.75 5.26
N ARG A 11 14.00 31.27 6.53
CA ARG A 11 14.22 29.85 6.82
C ARG A 11 13.06 28.97 6.34
N LEU A 12 11.82 29.41 6.47
CA LEU A 12 10.65 28.67 6.00
C LEU A 12 10.61 28.61 4.48
N GLU A 13 10.86 29.71 3.80
CA GLU A 13 10.95 29.79 2.35
C GLU A 13 12.05 28.87 1.81
N HIS A 14 13.22 28.87 2.44
CA HIS A 14 14.31 27.97 2.09
C HIS A 14 13.92 26.49 2.27
N ARG A 15 13.25 26.14 3.38
CA ARG A 15 12.79 24.75 3.60
C ARG A 15 11.73 24.34 2.57
N LEU A 16 10.79 25.23 2.27
CA LEU A 16 9.71 25.01 1.31
C LEU A 16 10.27 24.79 -0.10
N ALA A 17 11.21 25.64 -0.53
CA ALA A 17 11.89 25.50 -1.83
C ALA A 17 12.65 24.17 -1.94
N ASN A 18 13.11 23.63 -0.82
CA ASN A 18 13.90 22.41 -0.76
C ASN A 18 13.09 21.13 -0.51
N LEU A 19 11.77 21.20 -0.41
CA LEU A 19 10.94 20.01 -0.16
C LEU A 19 11.01 19.01 -1.32
N ASN A 20 10.81 19.48 -2.56
CA ASN A 20 10.64 18.62 -3.74
C ASN A 20 11.48 19.06 -4.95
N PRO A 21 12.79 19.33 -4.83
CA PRO A 21 13.56 19.78 -5.99
C PRO A 21 13.67 18.66 -7.02
N VAL A 22 13.64 19.07 -8.30
CA VAL A 22 13.87 18.20 -9.45
C VAL A 22 15.27 18.46 -9.97
N GLY A 23 16.03 17.39 -10.21
CA GLY A 23 17.40 17.51 -10.68
C GLY A 23 17.82 16.33 -11.55
N ARG A 24 19.07 16.40 -12.05
CA ARG A 24 19.67 15.33 -12.85
C ARG A 24 20.67 14.54 -12.03
N VAL A 25 20.70 13.23 -12.20
CA VAL A 25 21.73 12.39 -11.58
C VAL A 25 23.10 12.72 -12.16
N ILE A 26 24.08 12.97 -11.31
CA ILE A 26 25.46 13.29 -11.71
C ILE A 26 26.45 12.19 -11.32
N GLU A 27 26.18 11.46 -10.24
CA GLU A 27 26.97 10.33 -9.79
C GLU A 27 26.06 9.21 -9.31
N ARG A 28 26.51 7.96 -9.46
CA ARG A 28 25.83 6.76 -8.96
C ARG A 28 26.84 5.77 -8.42
N ASP A 29 26.46 5.12 -7.33
CA ASP A 29 27.27 4.12 -6.65
C ASP A 29 26.32 3.06 -6.05
N HIS A 30 26.69 1.79 -6.19
CA HIS A 30 25.81 0.69 -5.79
C HIS A 30 25.68 0.56 -4.25
N GLU A 31 26.61 1.10 -3.47
CA GLU A 31 26.53 1.08 -2.01
C GLU A 31 26.02 2.41 -1.47
N LYS A 32 26.43 3.54 -2.07
CA LYS A 32 26.13 4.88 -1.57
C LYS A 32 24.84 5.49 -2.13
N GLY A 33 24.31 4.98 -3.24
CA GLY A 33 23.11 5.52 -3.90
C GLY A 33 23.46 6.46 -5.04
N ILE A 34 22.82 7.62 -5.12
CA ILE A 34 23.06 8.61 -6.18
C ILE A 34 23.31 10.01 -5.64
N ARG A 35 23.95 10.85 -6.46
CA ARG A 35 23.98 12.30 -6.27
C ARG A 35 23.23 12.98 -7.40
N VAL A 36 22.51 14.03 -7.05
CA VAL A 36 21.66 14.81 -7.96
C VAL A 36 22.21 16.23 -8.03
N ASN A 37 22.32 16.80 -9.21
CA ASN A 37 22.53 18.24 -9.36
C ASN A 37 21.19 18.95 -9.09
N LEU A 38 21.14 19.70 -7.99
CA LEU A 38 19.99 20.50 -7.55
C LEU A 38 20.17 21.99 -7.86
N GLY A 39 21.28 22.35 -8.52
CA GLY A 39 21.55 23.68 -9.04
C GLY A 39 21.18 23.79 -10.52
N THR A 40 21.75 24.78 -11.19
CA THR A 40 21.64 24.90 -12.66
C THR A 40 22.80 24.17 -13.33
N ASP A 41 22.73 24.01 -14.66
CA ASP A 41 23.84 23.43 -15.43
C ASP A 41 25.11 24.30 -15.30
N ASP A 42 24.96 25.64 -15.27
CA ASP A 42 26.08 26.59 -15.09
C ASP A 42 26.57 26.70 -13.65
N LYS A 43 25.73 26.38 -12.66
CA LYS A 43 26.02 26.45 -11.23
C LYS A 43 25.60 25.14 -10.57
N PRO A 44 26.38 24.06 -10.77
CA PRO A 44 26.03 22.76 -10.24
C PRO A 44 26.06 22.79 -8.70
N PHE A 45 25.01 22.22 -8.11
CA PHE A 45 24.90 22.04 -6.67
C PHE A 45 24.63 20.56 -6.38
N PRO A 46 25.69 19.76 -6.14
CA PRO A 46 25.55 18.34 -5.90
C PRO A 46 24.86 18.09 -4.55
N SER A 47 23.83 17.26 -4.55
CA SER A 47 23.20 16.77 -3.33
C SER A 47 24.17 15.91 -2.50
N PRO A 48 23.85 15.65 -1.21
CA PRO A 48 24.38 14.49 -0.51
C PRO A 48 24.10 13.18 -1.26
N TRP A 49 24.71 12.09 -0.80
CA TRP A 49 24.36 10.76 -1.29
C TRP A 49 22.95 10.40 -0.83
N ILE A 50 22.07 10.11 -1.79
CA ILE A 50 20.68 9.76 -1.53
C ILE A 50 20.44 8.31 -1.93
N GLN A 51 19.88 7.54 -1.01
CA GLN A 51 19.53 6.15 -1.23
C GLN A 51 18.15 6.06 -1.90
N PRO A 52 17.98 5.21 -2.94
CA PRO A 52 16.66 4.89 -3.45
C PRO A 52 15.79 4.28 -2.34
N GLY A 53 14.49 4.58 -2.34
CA GLY A 53 13.55 4.09 -1.32
C GLY A 53 13.29 2.57 -1.34
N ASP A 54 13.83 1.86 -2.34
CA ASP A 54 13.62 0.43 -2.55
C ASP A 54 14.49 -0.40 -1.60
N ARG A 55 14.10 -0.43 -0.31
CA ARG A 55 14.83 -1.10 0.79
C ARG A 55 14.48 -2.57 0.98
N THR A 56 13.42 -3.06 0.32
CA THR A 56 12.90 -4.42 0.53
C THR A 56 13.76 -5.50 -0.13
N GLY A 57 14.64 -5.11 -1.07
CA GLY A 57 15.49 -6.04 -1.81
C GLY A 57 14.74 -6.88 -2.86
N ALA A 58 13.41 -6.76 -2.94
CA ALA A 58 12.60 -7.46 -3.94
C ALA A 58 12.80 -6.86 -5.33
N THR A 59 12.93 -5.53 -5.39
CA THR A 59 13.29 -4.79 -6.58
C THR A 59 14.40 -3.81 -6.25
N ARG A 60 15.23 -3.52 -7.24
CA ARG A 60 16.23 -2.46 -7.11
C ARG A 60 16.37 -1.72 -8.42
N TYR A 61 15.93 -0.47 -8.42
CA TYR A 61 16.20 0.47 -9.51
C TYR A 61 17.17 1.55 -9.04
N LEU A 62 18.30 1.69 -9.75
CA LEU A 62 19.25 2.77 -9.54
C LEU A 62 19.29 3.65 -10.80
N PRO A 63 18.81 4.90 -10.72
CA PRO A 63 18.83 5.85 -11.83
C PRO A 63 20.21 6.02 -12.48
N GLU A 64 20.23 6.31 -13.78
CA GLU A 64 21.47 6.55 -14.54
C GLU A 64 21.91 8.00 -14.45
N VAL A 65 23.22 8.24 -14.65
CA VAL A 65 23.73 9.61 -14.83
C VAL A 65 22.99 10.28 -15.99
N GLY A 66 22.53 11.52 -15.77
CA GLY A 66 21.73 12.31 -16.70
C GLY A 66 20.22 12.11 -16.57
N GLU A 67 19.75 11.08 -15.85
CA GLU A 67 18.32 10.86 -15.63
C GLU A 67 17.71 11.91 -14.71
N GLN A 68 16.46 12.30 -14.96
CA GLN A 68 15.73 13.24 -14.10
C GLN A 68 15.11 12.49 -12.92
N VAL A 69 15.24 13.09 -11.75
CA VAL A 69 14.68 12.57 -10.50
C VAL A 69 14.07 13.71 -9.70
N MET A 70 13.03 13.40 -8.94
CA MET A 70 12.52 14.27 -7.90
C MET A 70 13.07 13.80 -6.56
N VAL A 71 13.58 14.74 -5.77
CA VAL A 71 14.10 14.49 -4.42
C VAL A 71 13.02 14.90 -3.42
N LEU A 72 12.53 13.96 -2.61
CA LEU A 72 11.52 14.19 -1.59
C LEU A 72 12.19 14.35 -0.23
N SER A 73 12.21 15.58 0.28
CA SER A 73 13.04 15.96 1.43
C SER A 73 12.18 16.38 2.62
N HIS A 74 12.23 15.60 3.70
CA HIS A 74 11.48 15.88 4.90
C HIS A 74 12.04 17.14 5.58
N GLY A 75 11.22 18.20 5.69
CA GLY A 75 11.63 19.46 6.31
C GLY A 75 12.69 20.26 5.54
N GLY A 76 12.93 19.91 4.26
CA GLY A 76 13.94 20.55 3.42
C GLY A 76 15.38 20.10 3.68
N ASP A 77 15.58 18.99 4.41
CA ASP A 77 16.89 18.36 4.62
C ASP A 77 17.10 17.22 3.61
N TRP A 78 18.07 17.41 2.71
CA TRP A 78 18.38 16.46 1.65
C TRP A 78 19.16 15.23 2.11
N SER A 79 19.76 15.27 3.31
CA SER A 79 20.46 14.11 3.87
C SER A 79 19.51 12.97 4.23
N GLN A 80 18.22 13.28 4.42
CA GLN A 80 17.14 12.33 4.71
C GLN A 80 16.13 12.22 3.56
N ALA A 81 16.53 12.65 2.37
CA ALA A 81 15.64 12.61 1.23
C ALA A 81 15.44 11.18 0.71
N THR A 82 14.29 10.97 0.09
CA THR A 82 14.00 9.79 -0.74
C THR A 82 13.90 10.23 -2.20
N LEU A 83 14.15 9.32 -3.13
CA LEU A 83 14.10 9.59 -4.55
C LEU A 83 12.84 9.04 -5.19
N LEU A 84 12.24 9.85 -6.05
CA LEU A 84 11.22 9.43 -6.98
C LEU A 84 11.78 9.58 -8.42
N PRO A 85 12.10 8.47 -9.11
CA PRO A 85 12.57 8.52 -10.48
C PRO A 85 11.51 9.10 -11.42
N LEU A 86 11.90 10.05 -12.28
CA LEU A 86 11.05 10.58 -13.34
C LEU A 86 11.46 9.91 -14.65
N THR A 87 10.95 8.69 -14.85
CA THR A 87 11.51 7.69 -15.77
C THR A 87 11.39 8.03 -17.25
N HIS A 88 10.55 9.00 -17.62
CA HIS A 88 10.31 9.36 -19.02
C HIS A 88 10.83 10.76 -19.34
N SER A 89 11.58 10.86 -20.42
CA SER A 89 12.11 12.12 -20.95
C SER A 89 12.24 12.03 -22.48
N ASN A 90 12.60 13.14 -23.13
CA ASN A 90 12.90 13.13 -24.56
C ASN A 90 14.06 12.17 -24.91
N ALA A 91 15.01 11.96 -23.99
CA ALA A 91 16.11 11.02 -24.17
C ALA A 91 15.72 9.56 -23.85
N LYS A 92 14.67 9.36 -23.04
CA LYS A 92 14.17 8.05 -22.60
C LYS A 92 12.64 8.03 -22.70
N PRO A 93 12.07 7.90 -23.91
CA PRO A 93 10.62 7.94 -24.09
C PRO A 93 9.93 6.74 -23.41
N ASN A 94 8.61 6.82 -23.27
CA ASN A 94 7.81 5.70 -22.78
C ASN A 94 8.01 4.47 -23.70
N PRO A 95 8.45 3.31 -23.17
CA PRO A 95 8.67 2.11 -23.98
C PRO A 95 7.37 1.41 -24.42
N ALA A 96 6.22 1.79 -23.87
CA ALA A 96 4.93 1.30 -24.33
C ALA A 96 4.47 2.06 -25.58
N GLU A 97 4.23 1.31 -26.66
CA GLU A 97 3.68 1.86 -27.91
C GLU A 97 2.16 2.06 -27.83
N ASP A 98 1.51 1.35 -26.90
CA ASP A 98 0.06 1.32 -26.72
C ASP A 98 -0.33 1.65 -25.27
N LYS A 99 -1.42 2.41 -25.11
CA LYS A 99 -1.92 2.86 -23.80
C LYS A 99 -2.37 1.72 -22.88
N ASP A 100 -2.73 0.57 -23.44
CA ASP A 100 -3.20 -0.61 -22.69
C ASP A 100 -2.09 -1.67 -22.53
N GLU A 101 -0.83 -1.34 -22.83
CA GLU A 101 0.33 -2.23 -22.69
C GLU A 101 1.15 -1.87 -21.44
N THR A 102 1.37 -2.86 -20.57
CA THR A 102 2.39 -2.74 -19.52
C THR A 102 3.69 -3.31 -20.04
N VAL A 103 4.74 -2.50 -20.06
CA VAL A 103 6.08 -2.89 -20.54
C VAL A 103 7.10 -2.75 -19.41
N HIS A 104 7.75 -3.86 -19.08
CA HIS A 104 8.99 -3.87 -18.32
C HIS A 104 10.15 -4.03 -19.31
N HIS A 105 10.86 -2.93 -19.53
CA HIS A 105 12.01 -2.88 -20.43
C HIS A 105 13.30 -2.83 -19.62
N ASN A 106 14.03 -3.93 -19.64
CA ASN A 106 15.38 -4.03 -19.09
C ASN A 106 16.40 -3.58 -20.14
N ARG A 107 17.43 -2.86 -19.68
CA ARG A 107 18.38 -2.16 -20.54
C ARG A 107 19.22 -3.07 -21.45
N ASP A 108 19.32 -4.37 -21.14
CA ASP A 108 19.99 -5.37 -21.98
C ASP A 108 19.18 -5.80 -23.22
N GLY A 109 18.11 -5.06 -23.54
CA GLY A 109 17.21 -5.37 -24.64
C GLY A 109 16.24 -6.51 -24.31
N GLU A 110 16.02 -6.77 -23.03
CA GLU A 110 14.96 -7.66 -22.54
C GLU A 110 13.68 -6.84 -22.37
N ARG A 111 12.63 -7.19 -23.10
CA ARG A 111 11.30 -6.58 -23.04
C ARG A 111 10.31 -7.64 -22.58
N LYS A 112 9.70 -7.43 -21.42
CA LYS A 112 8.54 -8.18 -20.94
C LYS A 112 7.32 -7.27 -21.08
N SER A 113 6.30 -7.71 -21.81
CA SER A 113 5.06 -6.96 -21.90
C SER A 113 3.83 -7.81 -21.70
N VAL A 114 2.77 -7.20 -21.16
CA VAL A 114 1.47 -7.83 -20.97
C VAL A 114 0.42 -6.93 -21.60
N ARG A 115 -0.39 -7.51 -22.49
CA ARG A 115 -1.51 -6.83 -23.15
C ARG A 115 -2.68 -7.77 -23.29
N ARG A 116 -3.85 -7.37 -22.77
CA ARG A 116 -5.11 -8.16 -22.84
C ARG A 116 -4.92 -9.63 -22.42
N GLY A 117 -4.16 -9.86 -21.35
CA GLY A 117 -3.88 -11.21 -20.83
C GLY A 117 -2.79 -12.00 -21.58
N HIS A 118 -2.21 -11.45 -22.67
CA HIS A 118 -1.08 -12.07 -23.36
C HIS A 118 0.24 -11.51 -22.83
N ALA A 119 1.06 -12.38 -22.24
CA ALA A 119 2.43 -12.06 -21.85
C ALA A 119 3.39 -12.36 -23.01
N ARG A 120 4.27 -11.40 -23.33
CA ARG A 120 5.34 -11.53 -24.32
C ARG A 120 6.67 -11.24 -23.67
N HIS A 121 7.65 -12.10 -23.91
CA HIS A 121 9.02 -11.92 -23.45
C HIS A 121 9.95 -11.96 -24.67
N GLN A 122 10.66 -10.86 -24.93
CA GLN A 122 11.66 -10.71 -25.98
C GLN A 122 13.00 -10.40 -25.34
N ALA A 123 14.07 -11.01 -25.82
CA ALA A 123 15.43 -10.66 -25.43
C ALA A 123 16.34 -10.70 -26.65
N LYS A 124 17.30 -9.77 -26.73
CA LYS A 124 18.31 -9.76 -27.81
C LYS A 124 19.24 -10.97 -27.74
N ASN A 125 19.54 -11.42 -26.53
CA ASN A 125 20.41 -12.56 -26.27
C ASN A 125 19.59 -13.81 -25.96
N LYS A 126 20.22 -14.98 -26.15
CA LYS A 126 19.62 -16.28 -25.85
C LYS A 126 19.20 -16.31 -24.37
N ILE A 127 17.90 -16.50 -24.12
CA ILE A 127 17.38 -16.65 -22.76
C ILE A 127 17.81 -18.03 -22.25
N SER A 128 18.80 -18.06 -21.36
CA SER A 128 19.14 -19.28 -20.63
C SER A 128 18.12 -19.50 -19.52
N GLN A 129 17.12 -20.33 -19.78
CA GLN A 129 16.30 -20.88 -18.71
C GLN A 129 17.09 -22.01 -18.05
N GLY A 130 17.81 -21.71 -16.98
CA GLY A 130 18.34 -22.74 -16.10
C GLY A 130 17.15 -23.45 -15.45
N ALA A 131 16.81 -24.64 -15.92
CA ALA A 131 16.01 -25.54 -15.12
C ALA A 131 16.84 -25.81 -13.86
N GLY A 132 16.35 -25.34 -12.70
CA GLY A 132 16.93 -25.68 -11.41
C GLY A 132 17.16 -27.19 -11.35
N ASP A 133 18.36 -27.57 -10.94
CA ASP A 133 18.95 -28.89 -11.08
C ASP A 133 17.97 -30.01 -10.70
N GLY A 134 17.35 -30.58 -11.72
CA GLY A 134 16.47 -31.74 -11.68
C GLY A 134 16.91 -32.66 -12.80
N GLY A 135 18.11 -33.21 -12.64
CA GLY A 135 18.71 -34.13 -13.61
C GLY A 135 17.76 -35.28 -13.95
N LYS A 136 17.46 -35.42 -15.24
CA LYS A 136 17.34 -36.70 -15.94
C LYS A 136 17.40 -36.49 -17.44
N LYS A 137 18.52 -36.93 -18.03
CA LYS A 137 18.61 -37.26 -19.45
C LYS A 137 17.70 -38.47 -19.72
N GLY A 138 16.82 -38.35 -20.69
CA GLY A 138 16.05 -39.46 -21.23
C GLY A 138 15.68 -39.18 -22.67
N GLU A 139 16.40 -39.78 -23.59
CA GLU A 139 15.98 -39.98 -24.98
C GLU A 139 14.72 -40.86 -24.99
N GLY A 140 13.72 -40.51 -25.81
CA GLY A 140 12.54 -41.37 -25.97
C GLY A 140 11.42 -40.72 -26.76
N SER A 141 11.33 -41.09 -28.03
CA SER A 141 10.25 -40.77 -28.98
C SER A 141 8.86 -41.18 -28.49
N GLY A 142 7.83 -40.38 -28.78
CA GLY A 142 6.45 -40.82 -28.66
C GLY A 142 5.41 -39.72 -28.85
N LYS A 143 4.96 -39.54 -30.10
CA LYS A 143 3.86 -38.64 -30.48
C LYS A 143 2.53 -39.11 -29.85
N SER A 144 2.27 -38.65 -28.64
CA SER A 144 0.95 -38.63 -27.96
C SER A 144 0.98 -37.66 -26.75
N GLY A 145 2.17 -37.40 -26.19
CA GLY A 145 2.37 -36.49 -25.06
C GLY A 145 2.27 -34.99 -25.36
N ALA A 146 2.07 -34.55 -26.61
CA ALA A 146 2.08 -33.12 -26.94
C ALA A 146 0.88 -32.36 -26.35
N ASN A 147 -0.31 -32.95 -26.30
CA ASN A 147 -1.49 -32.32 -25.69
C ASN A 147 -1.45 -32.40 -24.15
N LEU A 148 -0.99 -33.53 -23.60
CA LEU A 148 -0.85 -33.66 -22.15
C LEU A 148 0.27 -32.77 -21.61
N SER A 149 1.39 -32.65 -22.33
CA SER A 149 2.48 -31.74 -21.95
C SER A 149 2.08 -30.28 -22.12
N HIS A 150 1.21 -29.95 -23.06
CA HIS A 150 0.72 -28.59 -23.21
C HIS A 150 -0.27 -28.21 -22.09
N GLU A 151 -1.16 -29.14 -21.71
CA GLU A 151 -2.10 -28.96 -20.60
C GLU A 151 -1.40 -28.98 -19.23
N ILE A 152 -0.46 -29.90 -19.02
CA ILE A 152 0.40 -29.94 -17.83
C ILE A 152 1.27 -28.68 -17.78
N ASN A 153 1.83 -28.18 -18.89
CA ASN A 153 2.56 -26.91 -18.87
C ASN A 153 1.65 -25.72 -18.56
N ARG A 154 0.39 -25.74 -19.00
CA ARG A 154 -0.60 -24.70 -18.70
C ARG A 154 -1.01 -24.72 -17.23
N GLN A 155 -1.24 -25.91 -16.69
CA GLN A 155 -1.52 -26.13 -15.27
C GLN A 155 -0.30 -25.81 -14.40
N LEU A 156 0.92 -26.16 -14.82
CA LEU A 156 2.17 -25.79 -14.15
C LEU A 156 2.45 -24.29 -14.24
N GLN A 157 2.05 -23.61 -15.32
CA GLN A 157 2.10 -22.14 -15.40
C GLN A 157 1.09 -21.49 -14.44
N GLY A 158 -0.12 -22.02 -14.34
CA GLY A 158 -1.11 -21.56 -13.35
C GLY A 158 -0.66 -21.82 -11.90
N ILE A 159 -0.08 -23.01 -11.64
CA ILE A 159 0.50 -23.37 -10.35
C ILE A 159 1.70 -22.47 -10.05
N ARG A 160 2.59 -22.19 -11.00
CA ARG A 160 3.72 -21.26 -10.79
C ARG A 160 3.25 -19.83 -10.56
N ALA A 161 2.22 -19.35 -11.26
CA ALA A 161 1.65 -18.02 -11.01
C ALA A 161 1.05 -17.94 -9.59
N ASN A 162 0.33 -18.97 -9.18
CA ASN A 162 -0.20 -19.10 -7.82
C ASN A 162 0.92 -19.27 -6.79
N LEU A 163 2.01 -19.98 -7.12
CA LEU A 163 3.17 -20.18 -6.25
C LEU A 163 3.95 -18.86 -6.08
N THR A 164 4.14 -18.09 -7.15
CA THR A 164 4.76 -16.76 -7.09
C THR A 164 3.88 -15.76 -6.35
N GLN A 165 2.55 -15.83 -6.50
CA GLN A 165 1.64 -15.02 -5.71
C GLN A 165 1.64 -15.45 -4.23
N LEU A 166 1.75 -16.74 -3.95
CA LEU A 166 1.95 -17.29 -2.61
C LEU A 166 3.31 -16.88 -2.04
N GLU A 167 4.39 -16.91 -2.82
CA GLU A 167 5.75 -16.47 -2.43
C GLU A 167 5.76 -14.98 -2.11
N ASN A 168 5.07 -14.15 -2.89
CA ASN A 168 4.92 -12.72 -2.60
C ASN A 168 4.08 -12.46 -1.35
N ASN A 169 3.02 -13.25 -1.13
CA ASN A 169 2.21 -13.17 0.08
C ASN A 169 2.97 -13.70 1.31
N VAL A 170 3.75 -14.76 1.16
CA VAL A 170 4.63 -15.34 2.18
C VAL A 170 5.76 -14.37 2.49
N ALA A 171 6.34 -13.70 1.49
CA ALA A 171 7.32 -12.63 1.69
C ALA A 171 6.73 -11.45 2.46
N GLY A 172 5.50 -11.03 2.14
CA GLY A 172 4.78 -10.01 2.90
C GLY A 172 4.46 -10.43 4.35
N VAL A 173 4.13 -11.71 4.57
CA VAL A 173 3.92 -12.27 5.91
C VAL A 173 5.25 -12.41 6.68
N PHE A 174 6.35 -12.76 6.03
CA PHE A 174 7.69 -12.79 6.62
C PHE A 174 8.19 -11.39 6.96
N GLU A 175 7.90 -10.39 6.12
CA GLU A 175 8.21 -8.99 6.40
C GLU A 175 7.40 -8.46 7.59
N ALA A 176 6.10 -8.77 7.64
CA ALA A 176 5.24 -8.41 8.77
C ALA A 176 5.63 -9.15 10.07
N ALA A 177 6.00 -10.43 9.97
CA ALA A 177 6.49 -11.22 11.10
C ALA A 177 7.88 -10.75 11.57
N SER A 178 8.75 -10.32 10.66
CA SER A 178 10.06 -9.73 10.99
C SER A 178 9.90 -8.39 11.70
N LYS A 179 8.99 -7.53 11.24
CA LYS A 179 8.66 -6.26 11.90
C LYS A 179 8.00 -6.48 13.27
N MET A 180 7.13 -7.48 13.41
CA MET A 180 6.58 -7.86 14.72
C MET A 180 7.64 -8.45 15.65
N ARG A 181 8.58 -9.23 15.12
CA ARG A 181 9.73 -9.75 15.88
C ARG A 181 10.63 -8.61 16.36
N GLU A 182 10.92 -7.63 15.51
CA GLU A 182 11.72 -6.45 15.84
C GLU A 182 11.06 -5.60 16.94
N ILE A 183 9.73 -5.45 16.89
CA ILE A 183 8.93 -4.76 17.92
C ILE A 183 8.86 -5.58 19.22
N ALA A 184 8.74 -6.91 19.14
CA ALA A 184 8.62 -7.80 20.30
C ALA A 184 9.98 -8.00 21.02
N GLU A 185 11.08 -8.17 20.27
CA GLU A 185 12.44 -8.31 20.81
C GLU A 185 12.93 -7.01 21.48
N GLY A 186 12.40 -5.86 21.09
CA GLY A 186 12.61 -4.59 21.77
C GLY A 186 11.81 -4.40 23.06
N ARG A 187 10.80 -5.24 23.34
CA ARG A 187 9.88 -5.07 24.48
C ARG A 187 9.84 -6.25 25.46
N ILE A 188 10.29 -7.45 25.08
CA ILE A 188 10.19 -8.68 25.90
C ILE A 188 11.52 -9.46 25.84
N PRO A 189 12.43 -9.27 26.81
CA PRO A 189 13.76 -9.89 26.82
C PRO A 189 13.76 -11.43 26.89
N GLU A 190 12.67 -12.05 27.35
CA GLU A 190 12.54 -13.49 27.55
C GLU A 190 12.50 -14.31 26.24
N LEU A 191 12.21 -13.68 25.08
CA LEU A 191 12.15 -14.36 23.78
C LEU A 191 13.51 -14.90 23.29
N LYS A 192 14.63 -14.42 23.86
CA LYS A 192 15.97 -14.98 23.61
C LYS A 192 16.15 -16.41 24.12
N ALA A 193 15.38 -16.85 25.12
CA ALA A 193 15.52 -18.17 25.73
C ALA A 193 14.95 -19.32 24.87
N ILE A 194 14.04 -19.02 23.94
CA ILE A 194 13.35 -20.03 23.12
C ILE A 194 14.24 -20.57 21.99
N LYS A 195 15.25 -19.81 21.56
CA LYS A 195 16.21 -20.19 20.51
C LYS A 195 17.00 -21.46 20.84
N ALA A 196 17.24 -21.75 22.12
CA ALA A 196 17.99 -22.92 22.57
C ALA A 196 17.20 -24.24 22.52
N ILE A 197 15.87 -24.17 22.36
CA ILE A 197 14.99 -25.36 22.37
C ILE A 197 14.90 -26.01 20.98
N LEU A 198 15.26 -25.28 19.91
CA LEU A 198 15.13 -25.72 18.52
C LEU A 198 16.34 -26.51 17.97
N ASP A 199 17.41 -26.70 18.75
CA ASP A 199 18.66 -27.36 18.30
C ASP A 199 18.75 -28.88 18.62
N GLY A 200 17.63 -29.59 18.83
CA GLY A 200 17.64 -30.95 19.40
C GLY A 200 17.10 -32.10 18.52
N LYS A 201 18.00 -32.72 17.73
CA LYS A 201 17.98 -34.06 17.07
C LYS A 201 16.97 -34.41 15.94
N PRO A 202 17.39 -35.17 14.90
CA PRO A 202 16.65 -35.34 13.63
C PRO A 202 15.46 -36.33 13.68
N GLU A 203 15.51 -37.34 14.54
CA GLU A 203 14.52 -38.43 14.56
C GLU A 203 13.16 -38.01 15.15
N SER A 204 13.12 -36.93 15.94
CA SER A 204 11.90 -36.29 16.45
C SER A 204 11.19 -35.41 15.42
N LEU A 205 11.93 -34.85 14.44
CA LEU A 205 11.39 -33.99 13.38
C LEU A 205 10.60 -34.78 12.34
N GLU A 206 11.03 -36.01 12.03
CA GLU A 206 10.36 -36.87 11.04
C GLU A 206 9.03 -37.45 11.57
N LYS A 207 9.01 -37.81 12.86
CA LYS A 207 7.80 -38.26 13.56
C LYS A 207 6.81 -37.11 13.78
N ALA A 208 7.32 -35.89 14.02
CA ALA A 208 6.53 -34.66 14.05
C ALA A 208 5.99 -34.29 12.66
N ALA A 209 6.76 -34.46 11.57
CA ALA A 209 6.31 -34.20 10.21
C ALA A 209 5.18 -35.14 9.76
N LYS A 210 5.24 -36.43 10.11
CA LYS A 210 4.17 -37.41 9.83
C LYS A 210 2.87 -37.13 10.60
N MET A 211 2.98 -36.65 11.84
CA MET A 211 1.83 -36.26 12.67
C MET A 211 1.29 -34.87 12.28
N ALA A 212 2.17 -33.99 11.78
CA ALA A 212 1.84 -32.68 11.25
C ALA A 212 1.04 -32.82 9.96
N LEU A 213 1.42 -33.68 9.00
CA LEU A 213 0.75 -33.79 7.70
C LEU A 213 -0.72 -34.24 7.79
N GLY A 214 -1.08 -35.14 8.72
CA GLY A 214 -2.48 -35.58 8.92
C GLY A 214 -3.34 -34.56 9.68
N ASN A 215 -2.75 -33.77 10.58
CA ASN A 215 -3.43 -32.69 11.30
C ASN A 215 -3.33 -31.34 10.56
N LEU A 216 -2.46 -31.22 9.55
CA LEU A 216 -2.17 -29.98 8.83
C LEU A 216 -3.37 -29.51 8.03
N GLU A 217 -4.18 -30.41 7.50
CA GLU A 217 -5.30 -30.00 6.64
C GLU A 217 -6.37 -29.26 7.46
N GLY A 218 -6.69 -29.77 8.65
CA GLY A 218 -7.55 -29.09 9.63
C GLY A 218 -6.86 -27.90 10.31
N TYR A 219 -5.56 -28.00 10.61
CA TYR A 219 -4.81 -26.96 11.30
C TYR A 219 -4.47 -25.77 10.39
N VAL A 220 -4.20 -25.99 9.10
CA VAL A 220 -3.96 -24.94 8.10
C VAL A 220 -5.28 -24.28 7.75
N ALA A 221 -6.37 -25.02 7.57
CA ALA A 221 -7.69 -24.40 7.39
C ALA A 221 -8.09 -23.54 8.61
N LYS A 222 -7.86 -24.04 9.84
CA LYS A 222 -8.18 -23.31 11.08
C LYS A 222 -7.20 -22.17 11.37
N SER A 223 -5.92 -22.34 11.09
CA SER A 223 -4.89 -21.29 11.23
C SER A 223 -5.02 -20.23 10.15
N MET A 224 -5.38 -20.59 8.91
CA MET A 224 -5.74 -19.61 7.88
C MET A 224 -7.02 -18.89 8.27
N GLN A 225 -8.06 -19.57 8.78
CA GLN A 225 -9.26 -18.89 9.30
C GLN A 225 -8.96 -17.96 10.48
N GLN A 226 -8.07 -18.35 11.41
CA GLN A 226 -7.68 -17.52 12.54
C GLN A 226 -6.74 -16.37 12.15
N MET A 227 -5.81 -16.61 11.23
CA MET A 227 -4.89 -15.60 10.70
C MET A 227 -5.65 -14.61 9.82
N LEU A 228 -6.57 -15.08 8.98
CA LEU A 228 -7.49 -14.25 8.21
C LEU A 228 -8.41 -13.49 9.14
N GLY A 229 -9.00 -14.11 10.16
CA GLY A 229 -9.81 -13.40 11.16
C GLY A 229 -9.03 -12.31 11.89
N LYS A 230 -7.75 -12.55 12.20
CA LYS A 230 -6.87 -11.54 12.82
C LYS A 230 -6.38 -10.48 11.84
N LEU A 231 -6.13 -10.83 10.58
CA LEU A 231 -5.79 -9.89 9.51
C LEU A 231 -6.99 -9.01 9.16
N THR A 232 -8.15 -9.59 8.87
CA THR A 232 -9.37 -8.84 8.61
C THR A 232 -9.76 -8.00 9.80
N ASN A 233 -9.72 -8.51 11.04
CA ASN A 233 -10.15 -7.69 12.17
C ASN A 233 -9.10 -6.65 12.58
N GLY A 234 -7.81 -7.00 12.60
CA GLY A 234 -6.74 -6.08 13.01
C GLY A 234 -6.42 -5.01 11.97
N PHE A 235 -6.28 -5.39 10.69
CA PHE A 235 -6.05 -4.44 9.61
C PHE A 235 -7.27 -3.56 9.38
N MET A 236 -8.49 -4.12 9.36
CA MET A 236 -9.68 -3.30 9.15
C MET A 236 -9.95 -2.37 10.32
N ASN A 237 -9.72 -2.78 11.57
CA ASN A 237 -9.85 -1.86 12.70
C ASN A 237 -8.84 -0.71 12.60
N ASN A 238 -7.63 -0.96 12.07
CA ASN A 238 -6.64 0.09 11.86
C ASN A 238 -7.00 1.01 10.68
N VAL A 239 -7.46 0.46 9.56
CA VAL A 239 -7.89 1.25 8.38
C VAL A 239 -9.17 2.04 8.70
N LEU A 240 -10.16 1.42 9.35
CA LEU A 240 -11.37 2.10 9.81
C LEU A 240 -11.03 3.16 10.85
N GLY A 241 -10.11 2.89 11.78
CA GLY A 241 -9.64 3.88 12.74
C GLY A 241 -8.95 5.07 12.08
N MET A 242 -8.17 4.83 11.01
CA MET A 242 -7.53 5.90 10.23
C MET A 242 -8.55 6.71 9.43
N VAL A 243 -9.51 6.05 8.77
CA VAL A 243 -10.58 6.72 8.01
C VAL A 243 -11.49 7.49 8.96
N GLN A 244 -11.90 6.92 10.09
CA GLN A 244 -12.64 7.62 11.14
C GLN A 244 -11.84 8.82 11.64
N GLY A 245 -10.57 8.66 12.02
CA GLY A 245 -9.75 9.77 12.51
C GLY A 245 -9.62 10.91 11.48
N PHE A 246 -9.45 10.58 10.20
CA PHE A 246 -9.42 11.57 9.12
C PHE A 246 -10.76 12.29 8.95
N VAL A 247 -11.87 11.54 8.86
CA VAL A 247 -13.21 12.10 8.72
C VAL A 247 -13.56 12.97 9.93
N GLN A 248 -13.24 12.52 11.15
CA GLN A 248 -13.47 13.28 12.37
C GLN A 248 -12.69 14.59 12.39
N ALA A 249 -11.42 14.58 11.97
CA ALA A 249 -10.60 15.79 11.89
C ALA A 249 -11.15 16.79 10.86
N GLN A 250 -11.60 16.32 9.70
CA GLN A 250 -12.18 17.17 8.64
C GLN A 250 -13.53 17.76 9.07
N ILE A 251 -14.43 16.94 9.61
CA ILE A 251 -15.73 17.41 10.10
C ILE A 251 -15.54 18.40 11.25
N GLY A 252 -14.65 18.11 12.21
CA GLY A 252 -14.36 19.02 13.30
C GLY A 252 -13.79 20.36 12.82
N GLY A 253 -12.95 20.35 11.79
CA GLY A 253 -12.46 21.58 11.15
C GLY A 253 -13.57 22.43 10.55
N ILE A 254 -14.52 21.81 9.84
CA ILE A 254 -15.66 22.51 9.23
C ILE A 254 -16.63 23.03 10.31
N LEU A 255 -16.91 22.25 11.35
CA LEU A 255 -17.75 22.73 12.46
C LEU A 255 -17.11 23.92 13.19
N GLY A 256 -15.78 23.91 13.36
CA GLY A 256 -15.04 25.07 13.87
C GLY A 256 -15.19 26.31 12.99
N GLN A 257 -15.12 26.16 11.66
CA GLN A 257 -15.36 27.26 10.73
C GLN A 257 -16.80 27.78 10.78
N ILE A 258 -17.79 26.90 10.99
CA ILE A 258 -19.19 27.29 11.19
C ILE A 258 -19.35 28.08 12.49
N ALA A 259 -18.67 27.68 13.57
CA ALA A 259 -18.65 28.40 14.84
C ALA A 259 -18.07 29.81 14.69
N ASP A 260 -16.89 29.93 14.07
CA ASP A 260 -16.23 31.21 13.81
C ASP A 260 -17.11 32.14 12.95
N LEU A 261 -17.80 31.57 11.96
CA LEU A 261 -18.73 32.31 11.10
C LEU A 261 -19.97 32.78 11.88
N ALA A 262 -20.48 31.97 12.81
CA ALA A 262 -21.62 32.34 13.64
C ALA A 262 -21.27 33.44 14.65
N ASP A 263 -20.08 33.38 15.24
CA ASP A 263 -19.53 34.45 16.08
C ASP A 263 -19.44 35.76 15.30
N LEU A 264 -18.90 35.71 14.07
CA LEU A 264 -18.78 36.88 13.20
C LEU A 264 -20.12 37.57 12.90
N HIS A 265 -21.19 36.79 12.82
CA HIS A 265 -22.54 37.28 12.51
C HIS A 265 -23.44 37.47 13.74
N GLY A 266 -22.92 37.27 14.96
CA GLY A 266 -23.67 37.47 16.20
C GLY A 266 -24.81 36.47 16.41
N ILE A 267 -24.69 35.27 15.86
CA ILE A 267 -25.68 34.19 15.98
C ILE A 267 -25.15 32.96 16.73
N ALA A 268 -23.99 33.07 17.38
CA ALA A 268 -23.35 31.97 18.10
C ALA A 268 -24.27 31.31 19.14
N ASP A 269 -24.96 32.11 19.95
CA ASP A 269 -25.91 31.60 20.96
C ASP A 269 -27.05 30.80 20.33
N ALA A 270 -27.49 31.17 19.12
CA ALA A 270 -28.58 30.48 18.42
C ALA A 270 -28.17 29.11 17.88
N ILE A 271 -26.86 28.88 17.70
CA ILE A 271 -26.33 27.64 17.10
C ILE A 271 -25.52 26.79 18.07
N ALA A 272 -25.23 27.25 19.29
CA ALA A 272 -24.38 26.55 20.24
C ALA A 272 -24.87 25.11 20.53
N ASP A 273 -26.17 24.95 20.80
CA ASP A 273 -26.79 23.65 21.06
C ASP A 273 -26.75 22.71 19.84
N PRO A 274 -27.22 23.10 18.63
CA PRO A 274 -27.15 22.21 17.47
C PRO A 274 -25.70 21.94 17.01
N LEU A 275 -24.77 22.87 17.23
CA LEU A 275 -23.35 22.68 16.93
C LEU A 275 -22.72 21.65 17.88
N GLY A 276 -22.95 21.78 19.19
CA GLY A 276 -22.47 20.80 20.17
C GLY A 276 -23.08 19.41 19.94
N ALA A 277 -24.34 19.34 19.51
CA ALA A 277 -24.96 18.08 19.12
C ALA A 277 -24.34 17.48 17.86
N ALA A 278 -24.01 18.30 16.85
CA ALA A 278 -23.30 17.86 15.66
C ALA A 278 -21.88 17.35 15.99
N GLU A 279 -21.16 18.02 16.88
CA GLU A 279 -19.84 17.58 17.37
C GLU A 279 -19.91 16.22 18.09
N GLY A 280 -20.94 16.00 18.92
CA GLY A 280 -21.14 14.73 19.60
C GLY A 280 -21.36 13.55 18.65
N LEU A 281 -21.92 13.80 17.46
CA LEU A 281 -22.18 12.78 16.43
C LEU A 281 -20.95 12.45 15.58
N ILE A 282 -19.88 13.26 15.65
CA ILE A 282 -18.63 13.03 14.89
C ILE A 282 -18.00 11.68 15.23
N ALA A 283 -18.09 11.26 16.50
CA ALA A 283 -17.58 9.97 16.96
C ALA A 283 -18.19 8.79 16.17
N ASP A 284 -19.45 8.94 15.76
CA ASP A 284 -20.25 7.90 15.11
C ASP A 284 -20.56 8.21 13.64
N ALA A 285 -19.90 9.21 13.04
CA ALA A 285 -20.19 9.72 11.69
C ALA A 285 -20.10 8.69 10.57
N ALA A 286 -19.42 7.56 10.79
CA ALA A 286 -19.39 6.43 9.86
C ALA A 286 -20.69 5.60 9.84
N SER A 287 -21.64 5.87 10.75
CA SER A 287 -22.94 5.20 10.80
C SER A 287 -24.00 6.00 10.04
N GLY A 288 -24.90 5.30 9.32
CA GLY A 288 -26.01 5.94 8.62
C GLY A 288 -26.97 6.69 9.55
N ALA A 289 -27.04 6.33 10.84
CA ALA A 289 -27.84 7.04 11.83
C ALA A 289 -27.26 8.42 12.16
N ALA A 290 -25.94 8.51 12.34
CA ALA A 290 -25.25 9.77 12.59
C ALA A 290 -25.39 10.73 11.40
N HIS A 291 -25.37 10.23 10.17
CA HIS A 291 -25.56 11.05 8.97
C HIS A 291 -26.91 11.79 8.97
N ASN A 292 -28.01 11.08 9.26
CA ASN A 292 -29.35 11.66 9.29
C ASN A 292 -29.51 12.69 10.42
N LEU A 293 -28.96 12.38 11.60
CA LEU A 293 -29.00 13.29 12.76
C LEU A 293 -28.16 14.55 12.51
N LEU A 294 -26.98 14.40 11.94
CA LEU A 294 -26.12 15.52 11.56
C LEU A 294 -26.82 16.42 10.52
N GLY A 295 -27.49 15.83 9.53
CA GLY A 295 -28.31 16.57 8.57
C GLY A 295 -29.42 17.40 9.23
N SER A 296 -30.07 16.87 10.26
CA SER A 296 -31.08 17.61 11.02
C SER A 296 -30.48 18.82 11.76
N HIS A 297 -29.35 18.64 12.45
CA HIS A 297 -28.69 19.75 13.16
C HIS A 297 -28.17 20.82 12.20
N LEU A 298 -27.61 20.43 11.05
CA LEU A 298 -27.21 21.37 10.00
C LEU A 298 -28.38 22.14 9.40
N GLY A 299 -29.58 21.55 9.35
CA GLY A 299 -30.81 22.24 8.97
C GLY A 299 -31.21 23.32 9.97
N THR A 300 -31.05 23.06 11.28
CA THR A 300 -31.28 24.08 12.32
C THR A 300 -30.28 25.22 12.23
N ILE A 301 -29.00 24.91 11.97
CA ILE A 301 -27.96 25.93 11.80
C ILE A 301 -28.22 26.75 10.54
N GLU A 302 -28.62 26.12 9.43
CA GLU A 302 -28.99 26.81 8.19
C GLU A 302 -30.11 27.84 8.42
N ALA A 303 -31.13 27.47 9.18
CA ALA A 303 -32.23 28.37 9.52
C ALA A 303 -31.75 29.58 10.35
N ALA A 304 -30.72 29.43 11.17
CA ALA A 304 -30.12 30.53 11.94
C ALA A 304 -29.28 31.48 11.05
N PHE A 305 -28.68 30.96 9.97
CA PHE A 305 -27.94 31.75 8.99
C PHE A 305 -28.84 32.44 7.95
N ALA A 306 -30.10 32.02 7.81
CA ALA A 306 -31.02 32.55 6.81
C ALA A 306 -31.20 34.08 6.96
N GLY A 307 -30.95 34.83 5.90
CA GLY A 307 -31.03 36.29 5.88
C GLY A 307 -29.84 37.00 6.51
N THR A 308 -28.82 36.28 6.98
CA THR A 308 -27.56 36.87 7.43
C THR A 308 -26.56 37.00 6.26
N PRO A 309 -25.57 37.90 6.33
CA PRO A 309 -24.49 37.94 5.34
C PRO A 309 -23.67 36.64 5.24
N GLY A 310 -23.74 35.78 6.25
CA GLY A 310 -23.04 34.50 6.31
C GLY A 310 -23.74 33.34 5.61
N GLU A 311 -24.98 33.52 5.12
CA GLU A 311 -25.80 32.45 4.53
C GLU A 311 -25.09 31.70 3.40
N ALA A 312 -24.46 32.43 2.48
CA ALA A 312 -23.73 31.82 1.35
C ALA A 312 -22.47 31.06 1.80
N ALA A 313 -21.75 31.58 2.79
CA ALA A 313 -20.57 30.94 3.34
C ALA A 313 -20.93 29.66 4.10
N PHE A 314 -22.00 29.70 4.89
CA PHE A 314 -22.53 28.52 5.58
C PHE A 314 -23.00 27.45 4.57
N ALA A 315 -23.72 27.83 3.51
CA ALA A 315 -24.17 26.89 2.48
C ALA A 315 -22.99 26.18 1.79
N ALA A 316 -21.88 26.89 1.56
CA ALA A 316 -20.65 26.29 1.02
C ALA A 316 -20.02 25.26 1.99
N LEU A 317 -19.87 25.64 3.28
CA LEU A 317 -19.34 24.75 4.32
C LEU A 317 -20.21 23.49 4.50
N ARG A 318 -21.54 23.65 4.43
CA ARG A 318 -22.48 22.53 4.46
C ARG A 318 -22.32 21.61 3.23
N GLY A 319 -22.11 22.18 2.05
CA GLY A 319 -21.85 21.41 0.83
C GLY A 319 -20.57 20.57 0.95
N GLU A 320 -19.50 21.16 1.49
CA GLU A 320 -18.23 20.47 1.74
C GLU A 320 -18.40 19.33 2.76
N LEU A 321 -19.09 19.60 3.86
CA LEU A 321 -19.42 18.62 4.89
C LEU A 321 -20.24 17.44 4.32
N GLY A 322 -21.25 17.73 3.49
CA GLY A 322 -22.03 16.72 2.78
C GLY A 322 -21.17 15.86 1.85
N GLY A 323 -20.22 16.46 1.15
CA GLY A 323 -19.26 15.75 0.30
C GLY A 323 -18.37 14.79 1.08
N ILE A 324 -17.81 15.23 2.22
CA ILE A 324 -16.98 14.39 3.10
C ILE A 324 -17.79 13.22 3.66
N LEU A 325 -19.01 13.46 4.11
CA LEU A 325 -19.88 12.41 4.67
C LEU A 325 -20.27 11.37 3.62
N ASN A 326 -20.65 11.80 2.42
CA ASN A 326 -20.96 10.88 1.33
C ASN A 326 -19.73 10.07 0.92
N GLY A 327 -18.55 10.71 0.84
CA GLY A 327 -17.30 10.01 0.59
C GLY A 327 -16.96 8.98 1.67
N ALA A 328 -17.20 9.29 2.94
CA ALA A 328 -17.01 8.35 4.05
C ALA A 328 -17.98 7.15 3.96
N LEU A 329 -19.25 7.39 3.62
CA LEU A 329 -20.24 6.34 3.40
C LEU A 329 -19.87 5.45 2.21
N ASP A 330 -19.40 6.03 1.11
CA ASP A 330 -18.93 5.28 -0.07
C ASP A 330 -17.71 4.41 0.26
N VAL A 331 -16.76 4.93 1.02
CA VAL A 331 -15.59 4.15 1.48
C VAL A 331 -16.05 3.00 2.39
N ALA A 332 -16.97 3.26 3.33
CA ALA A 332 -17.51 2.22 4.20
C ALA A 332 -18.27 1.14 3.41
N ALA A 333 -19.09 1.52 2.44
CA ALA A 333 -19.83 0.60 1.57
C ALA A 333 -18.89 -0.25 0.71
N ASN A 334 -17.87 0.36 0.10
CA ASN A 334 -16.88 -0.34 -0.72
C ASN A 334 -16.00 -1.29 0.10
N LEU A 335 -15.62 -0.89 1.33
CA LEU A 335 -14.92 -1.77 2.26
C LEU A 335 -15.78 -2.98 2.66
N GLY A 336 -17.08 -2.77 2.87
CA GLY A 336 -18.04 -3.86 3.08
C GLY A 336 -18.06 -4.85 1.91
N GLY A 337 -18.18 -4.34 0.67
CA GLY A 337 -18.16 -5.18 -0.54
C GLY A 337 -16.85 -5.95 -0.72
N MET A 338 -15.71 -5.34 -0.39
CA MET A 338 -14.41 -6.02 -0.43
C MET A 338 -14.32 -7.15 0.59
N LEU A 339 -14.85 -6.95 1.80
CA LEU A 339 -14.91 -7.99 2.83
C LEU A 339 -15.78 -9.16 2.40
N ASP A 340 -16.94 -8.90 1.81
CA ASP A 340 -17.82 -9.94 1.29
C ASP A 340 -17.13 -10.76 0.19
N ALA A 341 -16.41 -10.09 -0.72
CA ALA A 341 -15.63 -10.75 -1.75
C ALA A 341 -14.51 -11.64 -1.17
N GLN A 342 -13.79 -11.15 -0.16
CA GLN A 342 -12.74 -11.94 0.52
C GLN A 342 -13.34 -13.13 1.29
N GLN A 343 -14.46 -12.94 1.99
CA GLN A 343 -15.16 -14.04 2.66
C GLN A 343 -15.63 -15.11 1.67
N ASN A 344 -16.16 -14.70 0.52
CA ASN A 344 -16.62 -15.61 -0.53
C ASN A 344 -15.45 -16.37 -1.18
N LEU A 345 -14.31 -15.71 -1.39
CA LEU A 345 -13.08 -16.36 -1.87
C LEU A 345 -12.60 -17.44 -0.89
N VAL A 346 -12.57 -17.13 0.41
CA VAL A 346 -12.16 -18.08 1.47
C VAL A 346 -13.15 -19.25 1.57
N LYS A 347 -14.45 -18.98 1.50
CA LYS A 347 -15.47 -20.04 1.39
C LYS A 347 -15.25 -20.91 0.16
N GLY A 348 -14.89 -20.33 -0.99
CA GLY A 348 -14.52 -21.07 -2.20
C GLY A 348 -13.30 -21.97 -2.00
N MET A 349 -12.22 -21.44 -1.42
CA MET A 349 -10.98 -22.19 -1.16
C MET A 349 -11.18 -23.32 -0.15
N SER A 350 -11.93 -23.08 0.93
CA SER A 350 -12.25 -24.13 1.90
C SER A 350 -13.11 -25.24 1.29
N LYS A 351 -14.03 -24.90 0.37
CA LYS A 351 -14.83 -25.88 -0.37
C LYS A 351 -13.99 -26.67 -1.36
N SER A 352 -13.02 -26.05 -2.05
CA SER A 352 -12.14 -26.75 -2.99
C SER A 352 -11.14 -27.68 -2.29
N LEU A 353 -10.68 -27.33 -1.09
CA LEU A 353 -9.82 -28.21 -0.28
C LEU A 353 -10.57 -29.45 0.22
N ARG A 354 -11.87 -29.34 0.54
CA ARG A 354 -12.69 -30.49 0.97
C ARG A 354 -12.97 -31.53 -0.13
N LEU A 355 -12.86 -31.17 -1.40
CA LEU A 355 -13.16 -32.07 -2.54
C LEU A 355 -11.95 -32.91 -3.00
N GLY A 356 -10.79 -32.78 -2.34
CA GLY A 356 -9.61 -33.60 -2.61
C GLY A 356 -9.57 -34.94 -1.84
N GLY A 357 -10.52 -35.18 -0.95
CA GLY A 357 -10.68 -36.47 -0.27
C GLY A 357 -11.32 -37.48 -1.23
N TYR A 358 -10.51 -38.37 -1.76
CA TYR A 358 -10.95 -39.53 -2.55
C TYR A 358 -11.86 -40.39 -1.64
N GLU A 359 -13.18 -40.26 -1.77
CA GLU A 359 -14.12 -41.26 -1.27
C GLU A 359 -13.90 -42.51 -2.13
N GLY A 360 -13.13 -43.46 -1.60
CA GLY A 360 -13.08 -44.80 -2.16
C GLY A 360 -14.46 -45.42 -2.03
N GLU A 361 -15.09 -45.71 -3.17
CA GLU A 361 -16.22 -46.63 -3.25
C GLU A 361 -15.72 -48.03 -2.83
N ASP A 362 -16.29 -48.56 -1.74
CA ASP A 362 -16.25 -49.98 -1.38
C ASP A 362 -17.31 -50.78 -2.17
#